data_AF-A0A3L8CD07-F1
#
_entry.id   AF-A0A3L8CD07-F1
#
_cell.length_a   1.000
_cell.length_b   1.000
_cell.length_c   1.000
_cell.angle_alpha   90.00
_cell.angle_beta   90.00
_cell.angle_gamma   90.00
#
_symmetry.space_group_name_H-M   'P 1'
#
loop_
_entity.id
_entity.type
_entity.pdbx_description
1 polymer ?
#
loop_
_entity_poly.entity_id
_entity_poly.type
_entity_poly.pdbx_seq_one_letter_code
_entity_poly.pdbx_strand_id
1 'polypeptide(L)'
;MSDLPENDQHMPLVSHLTELRTRLLRCVAAIFIIFAGLFAFTQQIYTFVSTPLRQYLPVGATMIATDVSSPFLTPLKLTMMVSLFLAIPVILHQIWGFIAPGLYKH
;
A
#
# COMPACT_ATOMS: atom_id res chain seq x y z
N MET A 1 -50.12 8.44 24.35
CA MET A 1 -48.88 9.00 24.89
C MET A 1 -48.03 7.85 25.40
N SER A 2 -47.19 7.30 24.52
CA SER A 2 -46.10 6.37 24.88
C SER A 2 -45.29 6.21 23.61
N ASP A 3 -44.25 7.03 23.54
CA ASP A 3 -43.35 7.23 22.42
C ASP A 3 -42.72 5.92 21.94
N LEU A 4 -42.78 5.67 20.63
CA LEU A 4 -42.01 4.62 19.97
C LEU A 4 -40.52 5.00 20.07
N PRO A 5 -39.61 4.06 20.38
CA PRO A 5 -38.20 4.35 20.29
C PRO A 5 -37.88 4.56 18.81
N GLU A 6 -37.65 5.82 18.46
CA GLU A 6 -37.03 6.23 17.20
C GLU A 6 -35.62 5.64 17.21
N ASN A 7 -35.51 4.39 16.75
CA ASN A 7 -34.25 3.70 16.54
C ASN A 7 -33.58 4.37 15.34
N ASP A 8 -32.89 5.45 15.65
CA ASP A 8 -32.14 6.32 14.78
C ASP A 8 -31.27 5.45 13.84
N GLN A 9 -31.73 5.26 12.60
CA GLN A 9 -31.05 4.49 11.55
C GLN A 9 -29.83 5.25 10.98
N HIS A 10 -29.24 6.16 11.75
CA HIS A 10 -27.92 6.69 11.48
C HIS A 10 -26.93 5.56 11.69
N MET A 11 -26.38 5.02 10.60
CA MET A 11 -25.31 4.02 10.64
C MET A 11 -24.26 4.50 11.65
N PRO A 12 -24.10 3.83 12.80
CA PRO A 12 -23.37 4.43 13.92
C PRO A 12 -21.96 4.72 13.43
N LEU A 13 -21.44 5.94 13.64
CA LEU A 13 -20.11 6.35 13.15
C LEU A 13 -19.03 5.31 13.50
N VAL A 14 -19.22 4.64 14.64
CA VAL A 14 -18.42 3.49 15.11
C VAL A 14 -18.38 2.33 14.10
N SER A 15 -19.51 1.97 13.48
CA SER A 15 -19.59 0.91 12.46
C SER A 15 -18.81 1.28 11.19
N HIS A 16 -18.91 2.53 10.73
CA HIS A 16 -18.16 3.02 9.57
C HIS A 16 -16.65 3.08 9.84
N LEU A 17 -16.23 3.52 11.04
CA LEU A 17 -14.82 3.47 11.45
C LEU A 17 -14.30 2.02 11.57
N THR A 18 -15.14 1.10 12.03
CA THR A 18 -14.78 -0.33 12.12
C THR A 18 -14.61 -0.96 10.73
N GLU A 19 -15.42 -0.54 9.78
CA GLU A 19 -15.28 -0.90 8.37
C GLU A 19 -13.96 -0.39 7.79
N LEU A 20 -13.63 0.89 8.01
CA LEU A 20 -12.36 1.49 7.58
C LEU A 20 -11.17 0.71 8.14
N ARG A 21 -11.17 0.40 9.44
CA ARG A 21 -10.12 -0.39 10.09
C ARG A 21 -9.93 -1.75 9.40
N THR A 22 -11.04 -2.47 9.18
CA THR A 22 -11.00 -3.79 8.55
C THR A 22 -10.46 -3.72 7.12
N ARG A 23 -10.89 -2.73 6.34
CA ARG A 23 -10.43 -2.50 4.97
C ARG A 23 -8.96 -2.13 4.92
N LEU A 24 -8.52 -1.23 5.82
CA LEU A 24 -7.12 -0.85 5.95
C LEU A 24 -6.23 -2.06 6.25
N LEU A 25 -6.62 -2.90 7.21
CA LEU A 25 -5.89 -4.13 7.53
C LEU A 25 -5.81 -5.09 6.33
N ARG A 26 -6.87 -5.20 5.52
CA ARG A 26 -6.86 -6.01 4.29
C ARG A 26 -5.91 -5.43 3.22
N CYS A 27 -5.89 -4.11 3.04
CA CYS A 27 -4.96 -3.45 2.12
C CYS A 27 -3.51 -3.68 2.55
N VAL A 28 -3.22 -3.48 3.83
CA VAL A 28 -1.89 -3.73 4.41
C VAL A 28 -1.50 -5.19 4.23
N ALA A 29 -2.38 -6.14 4.57
CA ALA A 29 -2.13 -7.56 4.38
C ALA A 29 -1.84 -7.92 2.91
N ALA A 30 -2.60 -7.36 1.96
CA ALA A 30 -2.37 -7.59 0.53
C ALA A 30 -0.99 -7.09 0.08
N ILE A 31 -0.57 -5.89 0.51
CA ILE A 31 0.77 -5.36 0.24
C ILE A 31 1.84 -6.30 0.80
N PHE A 32 1.69 -6.78 2.03
CA PHE A 32 2.65 -7.68 2.65
C PHE A 32 2.70 -9.06 2.00
N ILE A 33 1.58 -9.61 1.54
CA ILE A 33 1.53 -10.88 0.80
C ILE A 33 2.29 -10.75 -0.52
N ILE A 34 2.03 -9.69 -1.30
CA ILE A 34 2.74 -9.43 -2.56
C ILE A 34 4.22 -9.19 -2.28
N PHE A 35 4.54 -8.40 -1.26
CA PHE A 35 5.91 -8.13 -0.85
C PHE A 35 6.66 -9.41 -0.47
N ALA A 36 6.05 -10.30 0.32
CA ALA A 36 6.64 -11.59 0.69
C ALA A 36 6.94 -12.46 -0.53
N GLY A 37 6.04 -12.48 -1.53
CA GLY A 37 6.26 -13.18 -2.81
C GLY A 37 7.41 -12.58 -3.63
N LEU A 38 7.55 -11.25 -3.62
CA LEU A 38 8.64 -10.54 -4.32
C LEU A 38 9.94 -10.47 -3.53
N PHE A 39 9.93 -10.78 -2.24
CA PHE A 39 11.08 -10.61 -1.34
C PHE A 39 12.31 -11.37 -1.85
N ALA A 40 12.12 -12.61 -2.31
CA ALA A 40 13.19 -13.43 -2.90
C ALA A 40 13.81 -12.83 -4.19
N PHE A 41 13.06 -11.98 -4.89
CA PHE A 41 13.46 -11.36 -6.16
C PHE A 41 13.96 -9.92 -6.01
N THR A 42 14.10 -9.43 -4.77
CA THR A 42 14.49 -8.05 -4.44
C THR A 42 15.78 -7.59 -5.13
N GLN A 43 16.80 -8.47 -5.20
CA GLN A 43 18.06 -8.15 -5.88
C GLN A 43 17.92 -8.06 -7.40
N GLN A 44 17.05 -8.87 -8.00
CA GLN A 44 16.79 -8.83 -9.45
C GLN A 44 16.06 -7.55 -9.84
N ILE A 45 15.03 -7.16 -9.07
CA ILE A 45 14.28 -5.91 -9.26
C ILE A 45 15.24 -4.71 -9.17
N TYR A 46 16.11 -4.70 -8.16
CA TYR A 46 17.10 -3.64 -8.01
C TYR A 46 18.10 -3.58 -9.16
N THR A 47 18.62 -4.73 -9.61
CA THR A 47 19.56 -4.77 -10.74
C THR A 47 18.89 -4.27 -12.02
N PHE A 48 17.63 -4.66 -12.26
CA PHE A 48 16.85 -4.20 -13.41
C PHE A 48 16.68 -2.67 -13.42
N VAL A 49 16.34 -2.06 -12.28
CA VAL A 49 16.14 -0.61 -12.17
C VAL A 49 17.47 0.17 -12.14
N SER A 50 18.50 -0.37 -11.50
CA SER A 50 19.80 0.31 -11.38
C SER A 50 20.68 0.25 -12.63
N THR A 51 20.47 -0.73 -13.52
CA THR A 51 21.21 -0.85 -14.80
C THR A 51 21.08 0.40 -15.70
N PRO A 52 19.88 0.90 -16.04
CA PRO A 52 19.75 2.10 -16.86
C PRO A 52 20.26 3.36 -16.13
N LEU A 53 20.07 3.46 -14.82
CA LEU A 53 20.58 4.58 -14.02
C LEU A 53 22.11 4.68 -14.05
N ARG A 54 22.83 3.55 -14.08
CA ARG A 54 24.29 3.51 -14.23
C ARG A 54 24.76 3.95 -15.61
N GLN A 55 23.95 3.78 -16.66
CA GLN A 55 24.31 4.18 -18.02
C GLN A 55 24.24 5.70 -18.25
N TYR A 56 23.46 6.43 -17.45
CA TYR A 56 23.40 7.89 -17.47
C TYR A 56 24.32 8.56 -16.44
N LEU A 57 25.16 7.78 -15.74
CA LEU A 57 26.13 8.32 -14.80
C LEU A 57 27.41 8.78 -15.54
N PRO A 58 27.89 10.02 -15.33
CA PRO A 58 29.13 10.50 -15.95
C PRO A 58 30.34 9.67 -15.51
N VAL A 59 31.27 9.46 -16.45
CA VAL A 59 32.49 8.66 -16.27
C VAL A 59 33.31 9.23 -15.11
N GLY A 60 33.39 8.50 -13.99
CA GLY A 60 34.12 8.92 -12.78
C GLY A 60 33.26 9.23 -11.56
N ALA A 61 31.92 9.19 -11.67
CA ALA A 61 31.04 9.23 -10.50
C ALA A 61 31.08 7.88 -9.78
N THR A 62 31.92 7.77 -8.75
CA THR A 62 31.82 6.67 -7.80
C THR A 62 30.45 6.74 -7.12
N MET A 63 29.74 5.62 -7.10
CA MET A 63 28.54 5.45 -6.29
C MET A 63 29.01 5.43 -4.82
N ILE A 64 29.32 6.59 -4.26
CA ILE A 64 29.62 6.73 -2.84
C ILE A 64 28.30 6.49 -2.12
N ALA A 65 28.20 5.32 -1.49
CA ALA A 65 27.11 5.01 -0.58
C ALA A 65 27.05 6.10 0.49
N THR A 66 25.99 6.91 0.46
CA THR A 66 25.72 7.93 1.49
C THR A 66 25.43 7.30 2.86
N ASP A 67 25.26 5.96 2.93
CA ASP A 67 25.09 5.17 4.17
C ASP A 67 25.47 3.70 3.98
N VAL A 68 26.10 3.07 4.99
CA VAL A 68 26.50 1.64 5.00
C VAL A 68 25.33 0.65 4.89
N SER A 69 24.11 1.10 5.18
CA SER A 69 22.87 0.31 5.12
C SER A 69 22.17 0.39 3.76
N SER A 70 22.62 1.27 2.85
CA SER A 70 22.03 1.43 1.51
C SER A 70 22.00 0.16 0.66
N PRO A 71 23.01 -0.74 0.65
CA PRO A 71 22.97 -1.95 -0.17
C PRO A 71 21.85 -2.92 0.22
N PHE A 72 21.41 -2.87 1.48
CA PHE A 72 20.33 -3.71 1.99
C PHE A 72 18.97 -2.99 1.93
N LEU A 73 18.91 -1.73 2.39
CA LEU A 73 17.66 -0.98 2.47
C LEU A 73 17.14 -0.49 1.12
N THR A 74 18.01 -0.18 0.16
CA THR A 74 17.59 0.32 -1.15
C THR A 74 16.78 -0.71 -1.93
N PRO A 75 17.26 -1.95 -2.14
CA PRO A 75 16.49 -2.94 -2.88
C PRO A 75 15.20 -3.31 -2.10
N LEU A 76 15.26 -3.36 -0.75
CA LEU A 76 14.09 -3.60 0.10
C LEU A 76 12.99 -2.53 -0.08
N LYS A 77 13.36 -1.25 -0.02
CA LYS A 77 12.45 -0.11 -0.22
C LYS A 77 11.85 -0.12 -1.63
N LEU A 78 12.66 -0.45 -2.63
CA LEU A 78 12.20 -0.57 -4.01
C LEU A 78 11.16 -1.68 -4.15
N THR A 79 11.43 -2.88 -3.63
CA THR A 79 10.47 -3.99 -3.64
C THR A 79 9.18 -3.64 -2.91
N MET A 80 9.25 -2.93 -1.78
CA MET A 80 8.07 -2.43 -1.06
C MET A 80 7.26 -1.45 -1.92
N MET A 81 7.91 -0.57 -2.67
CA MET A 81 7.22 0.35 -3.57
C MET A 81 6.53 -0.42 -4.72
N VAL A 82 7.23 -1.39 -5.32
CA VAL A 82 6.67 -2.23 -6.38
C VAL A 82 5.49 -3.05 -5.87
N SER A 83 5.57 -3.63 -4.67
CA SER A 83 4.45 -4.37 -4.08
C SER A 83 3.24 -3.47 -3.81
N LEU A 84 3.46 -2.22 -3.40
CA LEU A 84 2.40 -1.22 -3.25
C LEU A 84 1.71 -0.94 -4.60
N PHE A 85 2.47 -0.73 -5.67
CA PHE A 85 1.92 -0.53 -7.01
C PHE A 85 1.09 -1.73 -7.49
N LEU A 86 1.57 -2.95 -7.26
CA LEU A 86 0.82 -4.16 -7.58
C LEU A 86 -0.42 -4.35 -6.70
N ALA A 87 -0.43 -3.81 -5.48
CA ALA A 87 -1.58 -3.84 -4.59
C ALA A 87 -2.66 -2.81 -4.95
N ILE A 88 -2.39 -1.86 -5.88
CA ILE A 88 -3.34 -0.81 -6.29
C ILE A 88 -4.74 -1.36 -6.61
N PRO A 89 -4.93 -2.43 -7.41
CA PRO A 89 -6.27 -2.93 -7.73
C PRO A 89 -7.05 -3.36 -6.48
N VAL A 90 -6.37 -3.99 -5.52
CA VAL A 90 -6.96 -4.41 -4.24
C VAL A 90 -7.28 -3.19 -3.38
N ILE A 91 -6.35 -2.23 -3.29
CA ILE A 91 -6.53 -0.99 -2.55
C ILE A 91 -7.73 -0.20 -3.09
N LEU A 92 -7.81 -0.01 -4.41
CA LEU A 92 -8.93 0.66 -5.08
C LEU A 92 -10.25 -0.06 -4.81
N HIS A 93 -10.28 -1.38 -4.92
CA HIS A 93 -11.49 -2.16 -4.62
C HIS A 93 -11.96 -1.95 -3.17
N GLN A 94 -11.04 -1.93 -2.21
CA GLN A 94 -11.40 -1.69 -0.81
C GLN A 94 -11.82 -0.26 -0.53
N ILE A 95 -11.18 0.74 -1.16
CA ILE A 95 -11.57 2.15 -1.06
C ILE A 95 -12.95 2.35 -1.67
N TRP A 96 -13.22 1.81 -2.86
CA TRP A 96 -14.53 1.92 -3.50
C TRP A 96 -15.63 1.32 -2.63
N GLY A 97 -15.39 0.14 -2.05
CA GLY A 97 -16.34 -0.49 -1.14
C GLY A 97 -16.61 0.32 0.13
N PHE A 98 -15.71 1.21 0.54
CA PHE A 98 -15.91 2.14 1.66
C PHE A 98 -16.67 3.41 1.24
N ILE A 99 -16.40 3.94 0.06
CA ILE A 99 -17.02 5.17 -0.46
C ILE A 99 -18.45 4.92 -0.95
N ALA A 100 -18.70 3.79 -1.62
CA ALA A 100 -20.01 3.45 -2.16
C ALA A 100 -21.17 3.56 -1.15
N PRO A 101 -21.10 2.99 0.07
CA PRO A 101 -22.17 3.14 1.06
C PRO A 101 -22.33 4.57 1.59
N GLY A 102 -21.35 5.47 1.43
CA GLY A 102 -21.47 6.89 1.80
C GLY A 102 -22.09 7.77 0.71
N LEU A 103 -22.01 7.36 -0.56
CA LEU A 103 -22.49 8.13 -1.72
C LEU A 103 -23.86 7.67 -2.23
N TYR A 104 -24.21 6.38 -2.08
CA TYR A 104 -25.45 5.79 -2.61
C TYR A 104 -26.54 5.56 -1.57
N LYS A 105 -26.36 6.04 -0.34
CA LYS A 105 -27.43 6.06 0.65
C LYS A 105 -28.37 7.24 0.37
N HIS A 106 -29.51 6.89 -0.22
CA HIS A 106 -30.74 7.68 -0.12
C HIS A 106 -31.27 7.65 1.32
#